data_AF-A0A7S2JZK0-F1
#
_entry.id   AF-A0A7S2JZK0-F1
#
_cell.length_a   1.000
_cell.length_b   1.000
_cell.length_c   1.000
_cell.angle_alpha   90.00
_cell.angle_beta   90.00
_cell.angle_gamma   90.00
#
_symmetry.space_group_name_H-M   'P 1'
#
loop_
_entity.id
_entity.type
_entity.pdbx_description
1 polymer ?
#
loop_
_entity_poly.entity_id
_entity_poly.type
_entity_poly.pdbx_seq_one_letter_code
_entity_poly.pdbx_strand_id
1 'polypeptide(L)'
;PIGPWAGRALGCTDAGLGYTWINGGLINMTMERRSWGWDRVTTVLDLVQPSPLHEAALQQMLPSWLWQLVKMALALQKRVVSHYPLLQIVDGEGKRTKYFDEWLAFSRTKKRSGNLQMKFPGPMTGRKLGPKPGPKPGPQAEN
;
A
#
# COMPACT_ATOMS: atom_id res chain seq x y z
N PRO A 1 9.66 20.66 1.58
CA PRO A 1 9.61 20.62 0.09
C PRO A 1 10.92 20.05 -0.47
N ILE A 2 10.84 19.17 -1.47
CA ILE A 2 12.02 18.66 -2.18
C ILE A 2 12.63 19.85 -2.92
N GLY A 3 13.87 20.23 -2.61
CA GLY A 3 14.53 21.34 -3.30
C GLY A 3 14.73 21.04 -4.80
N PRO A 4 14.83 22.06 -5.67
CA PRO A 4 14.98 21.87 -7.13
C PRO A 4 16.18 21.01 -7.53
N TRP A 5 17.24 21.04 -6.73
CA TRP A 5 18.41 20.18 -6.91
C TRP A 5 18.09 18.71 -6.58
N ALA A 6 17.58 18.44 -5.38
CA ALA A 6 17.30 17.07 -4.92
C ALA A 6 16.25 16.38 -5.80
N GLY A 7 15.24 17.12 -6.26
CA GLY A 7 14.24 16.60 -7.20
C GLY A 7 14.87 16.13 -8.50
N ARG A 8 15.72 16.96 -9.13
CA ARG A 8 16.43 16.59 -10.37
C ARG A 8 17.40 15.43 -10.17
N ALA A 9 18.16 15.45 -9.07
CA ALA A 9 19.08 14.39 -8.71
C ALA A 9 18.38 13.03 -8.60
N LEU A 10 17.14 13.03 -8.10
CA LEU A 10 16.31 11.84 -7.95
C LEU A 10 15.51 11.46 -9.21
N GLY A 11 15.63 12.23 -10.29
CA GLY A 11 14.87 12.02 -11.53
C GLY A 11 13.41 12.43 -11.44
N CYS A 12 13.05 13.29 -10.48
CA CYS A 12 11.73 13.90 -10.42
C CYS A 12 11.61 15.01 -11.47
N THR A 13 10.47 15.09 -12.17
CA THR A 13 10.21 16.08 -13.22
C THR A 13 8.98 16.91 -12.90
N ASP A 14 8.95 18.15 -13.40
CA ASP A 14 7.79 19.04 -13.23
C ASP A 14 6.57 18.46 -13.96
N ALA A 15 5.44 18.39 -13.27
CA ALA A 15 4.16 17.97 -13.84
C ALA A 15 3.24 19.16 -14.14
N GLY A 16 3.68 20.40 -13.86
CA GLY A 16 2.91 21.62 -13.96
C GLY A 16 2.06 21.89 -12.71
N LEU A 17 1.59 23.12 -12.54
CA LEU A 17 0.67 23.55 -11.47
C LEU A 17 1.17 23.24 -10.03
N GLY A 18 2.49 23.18 -9.83
CA GLY A 18 3.09 22.85 -8.53
C GLY A 18 3.12 21.35 -8.21
N TYR A 19 2.80 20.48 -9.17
CA TYR A 19 2.92 19.03 -9.04
C TYR A 19 4.26 18.52 -9.60
N THR A 20 4.66 17.32 -9.18
CA THR A 20 5.94 16.71 -9.56
C THR A 20 5.74 15.23 -9.85
N TRP A 21 6.22 14.78 -11.01
CA TRP A 21 6.34 13.36 -11.31
C TRP A 21 7.51 12.77 -10.52
N ILE A 22 7.23 11.69 -9.80
CA ILE A 22 8.23 10.96 -9.02
C ILE A 22 8.84 9.89 -9.92
N ASN A 23 10.16 9.72 -9.85
CA ASN A 23 10.85 8.62 -10.50
C ASN A 23 10.29 7.27 -10.01
N GLY A 24 9.87 6.41 -10.94
CA GLY A 24 9.31 5.09 -10.63
C GLY A 24 10.26 4.17 -9.86
N GLY A 25 11.58 4.38 -9.96
CA GLY A 25 12.56 3.67 -9.13
C GLY A 25 12.57 4.13 -7.66
N LEU A 26 12.09 5.33 -7.34
CA LEU A 26 11.95 5.77 -5.95
C LEU A 26 10.68 5.24 -5.31
N ILE A 27 9.57 5.30 -6.04
CA ILE A 27 8.28 4.80 -5.61
C ILE A 27 7.58 4.24 -6.84
N ASN A 28 7.32 2.94 -6.81
CA ASN A 28 6.49 2.28 -7.82
C ASN A 28 5.16 1.89 -7.18
N MET A 29 4.06 2.24 -7.82
CA MET A 29 2.71 1.87 -7.38
C MET A 29 2.05 1.07 -8.50
N THR A 30 1.83 -0.22 -8.26
CA THR A 30 1.20 -1.13 -9.20
C THR A 30 -0.13 -1.64 -8.65
N MET A 31 -1.03 -2.01 -9.56
CA MET A 31 -2.27 -2.67 -9.23
C MET A 31 -2.15 -4.15 -9.60
N GLU A 32 -2.12 -5.03 -8.61
CA GLU A 32 -2.03 -6.47 -8.79
C GLU A 32 -3.41 -7.11 -8.65
N ARG A 33 -3.81 -7.88 -9.66
CA ARG A 33 -5.04 -8.66 -9.61
C ARG A 33 -4.85 -9.86 -8.68
N ARG A 34 -5.76 -10.00 -7.71
CA ARG A 34 -5.83 -11.09 -6.73
C ARG A 34 -7.22 -11.74 -6.80
N SER A 35 -7.38 -12.95 -6.29
CA SER A 35 -8.69 -13.64 -6.30
C SER A 35 -9.78 -12.83 -5.59
N TRP A 36 -9.43 -12.13 -4.51
CA TRP A 36 -10.34 -11.28 -3.76
C TRP A 36 -10.55 -9.89 -4.37
N GLY A 37 -9.81 -9.50 -5.42
CA GLY A 37 -9.83 -8.11 -5.86
C GLY A 37 -8.59 -7.55 -6.53
N TRP A 38 -8.38 -6.26 -6.34
CA TRP A 38 -7.17 -5.55 -6.73
C TRP A 38 -6.40 -5.09 -5.50
N ASP A 39 -5.12 -5.40 -5.48
CA ASP A 39 -4.18 -4.96 -4.46
C ASP A 39 -3.33 -3.82 -5.01
N ARG A 40 -3.28 -2.68 -4.30
CA ARG A 40 -2.32 -1.65 -4.64
C ARG A 40 -1.01 -1.98 -3.93
N VAL A 41 -0.04 -2.44 -4.71
CA VAL A 41 1.30 -2.75 -4.23
C VAL A 41 2.18 -1.53 -4.45
N THR A 42 2.70 -1.00 -3.34
CA THR A 42 3.64 0.13 -3.37
C THR A 42 5.02 -0.38 -2.98
N THR A 43 5.95 -0.27 -3.92
CA THR A 43 7.36 -0.57 -3.69
C THR A 43 8.11 0.75 -3.53
N VAL A 44 8.83 0.89 -2.43
CA VAL A 44 9.63 2.08 -2.14
C VAL A 44 11.11 1.74 -2.28
N LEU A 45 11.86 2.65 -2.91
CA LEU A 45 13.28 2.57 -3.19
C LEU A 45 13.67 1.33 -4.02
N ASP A 46 12.95 1.10 -5.11
CA ASP A 46 13.35 0.14 -6.15
C ASP A 46 14.44 0.70 -7.09
N LEU A 47 15.42 1.41 -6.51
CA LEU A 47 16.59 1.87 -7.24
C LEU A 47 17.55 0.69 -7.34
N VAL A 48 17.62 0.07 -8.52
CA VAL A 48 18.44 -1.12 -8.79
C VAL A 48 19.93 -0.91 -8.49
N GLN A 49 20.38 0.34 -8.34
CA GLN A 49 21.62 0.75 -7.68
C GLN A 49 21.61 2.28 -7.55
N PRO A 50 21.50 2.87 -6.35
CA PRO A 50 21.54 4.32 -6.21
C PRO A 50 22.94 4.82 -6.60
N SER A 51 23.02 5.71 -7.59
CA SER A 51 24.24 6.48 -7.85
C SER A 51 24.61 7.35 -6.64
N PRO A 52 25.89 7.78 -6.50
CA PRO A 52 26.28 8.72 -5.45
C PRO A 52 25.45 10.02 -5.43
N LEU A 53 24.92 10.43 -6.59
CA LEU A 53 24.02 11.58 -6.70
C LEU A 53 22.66 11.32 -6.04
N HIS A 54 22.10 10.12 -6.21
CA HIS A 54 20.87 9.72 -5.53
C HIS A 54 21.05 9.70 -4.01
N GLU A 55 22.17 9.16 -3.53
CA GLU A 55 22.47 9.07 -2.10
C GLU A 55 22.60 10.47 -1.47
N ALA A 56 23.34 11.38 -2.11
CA ALA A 56 23.48 12.75 -1.64
C ALA A 56 22.11 13.46 -1.55
N ALA A 57 21.23 13.24 -2.53
CA ALA A 57 19.89 13.82 -2.54
C ALA A 57 19.00 13.24 -1.44
N LEU A 58 19.03 11.92 -1.24
CA LEU A 58 18.29 11.26 -0.16
C LEU A 58 18.80 11.69 1.23
N GLN A 59 20.11 11.80 1.40
CA GLN A 59 20.72 12.26 2.66
C GLN A 59 20.32 13.70 3.01
N GLN A 60 20.19 14.58 2.02
CA GLN A 60 19.74 15.95 2.26
C GLN A 60 18.25 16.02 2.61
N MET A 61 17.43 15.18 1.97
CA MET A 61 15.97 15.21 2.14
C MET A 61 15.48 14.52 3.40
N LEU A 62 16.15 13.43 3.80
CA LEU A 62 15.71 12.59 4.89
C LEU A 62 16.39 13.03 6.19
N PRO A 63 15.67 13.03 7.33
CA PRO A 63 16.30 13.10 8.64
C PRO A 63 17.37 12.01 8.77
N SER A 64 18.46 12.31 9.49
CA SER A 64 19.61 11.41 9.64
C SER A 64 19.24 10.00 10.09
N TRP A 65 18.29 9.87 11.04
CA TRP A 65 17.80 8.58 11.51
C TRP A 65 17.11 7.77 10.41
N LEU A 66 16.33 8.42 9.53
CA LEU A 66 15.63 7.77 8.43
C LEU A 66 16.60 7.41 7.30
N TRP A 67 17.59 8.26 7.05
CA TRP A 67 18.67 7.96 6.09
C TRP A 67 19.46 6.70 6.49
N GLN A 68 19.74 6.50 7.79
CA GLN A 68 20.39 5.27 8.26
C GLN A 68 19.55 4.02 7.96
N LEU A 69 18.24 4.08 8.19
CA LEU A 69 17.32 2.98 7.85
C LEU A 69 17.30 2.71 6.34
N VAL A 70 17.29 3.76 5.52
CA VAL A 70 17.34 3.63 4.05
C VAL A 70 18.65 2.98 3.60
N LYS A 71 19.80 3.41 4.13
CA LYS A 71 21.10 2.78 3.83
C LYS A 71 21.13 1.31 4.20
N MET A 72 20.58 0.96 5.37
CA MET A 72 20.44 -0.45 5.77
C MET A 72 19.55 -1.24 4.81
N ALA A 73 18.39 -0.69 4.42
CA ALA A 73 17.47 -1.35 3.50
C ALA A 73 18.11 -1.57 2.11
N LEU A 74 18.81 -0.55 1.59
CA LEU A 74 19.55 -0.62 0.33
C LEU A 74 20.69 -1.65 0.39
N ALA A 75 21.48 -1.66 1.47
CA ALA A 75 22.56 -2.63 1.67
C ALA A 75 22.05 -4.08 1.76
N LEU A 76 20.86 -4.27 2.32
CA LEU A 76 20.20 -5.58 2.41
C LEU A 76 19.43 -5.95 1.14
N GLN A 77 19.40 -5.08 0.12
CA GLN A 77 18.56 -5.21 -1.08
C GLN A 77 17.09 -5.51 -0.75
N LYS A 78 16.63 -5.07 0.43
CA LYS A 78 15.28 -5.31 0.89
C LYS A 78 14.38 -4.21 0.35
N ARG A 79 13.53 -4.59 -0.60
CA ARG A 79 12.44 -3.75 -1.08
C ARG A 79 11.43 -3.54 0.05
N VAL A 80 11.11 -2.28 0.34
CA VAL A 80 10.00 -1.97 1.23
C VAL A 80 8.74 -2.06 0.38
N VAL A 81 8.01 -3.15 0.56
CA VAL A 81 6.74 -3.41 -0.14
C VAL A 81 5.59 -3.21 0.84
N SER A 82 4.62 -2.38 0.45
CA SER A 82 3.39 -2.16 1.20
C SER A 82 2.19 -2.56 0.36
N HIS A 83 1.28 -3.30 0.98
CA HIS A 83 0.05 -3.80 0.37
C HIS A 83 -1.13 -2.99 0.90
N TYR A 84 -1.88 -2.39 -0.01
CA TYR A 84 -3.08 -1.63 0.30
C TYR A 84 -4.28 -2.30 -0.39
N PRO A 85 -4.88 -3.33 0.23
CA PRO A 85 -6.07 -3.95 -0.30
C PRO A 85 -7.20 -2.93 -0.33
N LEU A 86 -7.71 -2.62 -1.52
CA LEU A 86 -8.82 -1.69 -1.66
C LEU A 86 -10.14 -2.41 -1.42
N LEU A 87 -11.12 -1.70 -0.85
CA LEU A 87 -12.49 -2.19 -0.78
C LEU A 87 -13.01 -2.40 -2.21
N GLN A 88 -13.38 -3.64 -2.53
CA GLN A 88 -13.82 -4.00 -3.87
C GLN A 88 -15.34 -4.11 -3.95
N ILE A 89 -15.95 -3.45 -4.92
CA ILE A 89 -17.35 -3.68 -5.32
C ILE A 89 -17.47 -4.85 -6.30
N VAL A 90 -16.39 -5.14 -7.03
CA VAL A 90 -16.25 -6.27 -7.94
C VAL A 90 -14.91 -6.94 -7.64
N ASP A 91 -14.90 -8.26 -7.49
CA ASP A 91 -13.69 -9.01 -7.19
C ASP A 91 -12.75 -9.14 -8.40
N GLY A 92 -11.64 -9.85 -8.20
CA GLY A 92 -10.67 -10.08 -9.27
C GLY A 92 -11.21 -10.92 -10.43
N GLU A 93 -12.34 -11.62 -10.30
CA GLU A 93 -12.94 -12.40 -11.39
C GLU A 93 -14.04 -11.65 -12.13
N GLY A 94 -14.35 -10.41 -11.71
CA GLY A 94 -15.47 -9.65 -12.27
C GLY A 94 -16.81 -9.95 -11.59
N LYS A 95 -16.82 -10.73 -10.51
CA LYS A 95 -18.05 -11.04 -9.77
C LYS A 95 -18.35 -9.94 -8.75
N ARG A 96 -19.64 -9.67 -8.54
CA ARG A 96 -20.10 -8.68 -7.57
C ARG A 96 -19.73 -9.13 -6.16
N THR A 97 -19.18 -8.22 -5.36
CA THR A 97 -18.99 -8.48 -3.93
C THR A 97 -20.25 -8.09 -3.15
N LYS A 98 -20.28 -8.42 -1.86
CA LYS A 98 -21.37 -8.01 -0.95
C LYS A 98 -21.54 -6.48 -0.83
N TYR A 99 -20.56 -5.69 -1.27
CA TYR A 99 -20.60 -4.22 -1.22
C TYR A 99 -21.19 -3.60 -2.51
N PHE A 100 -21.44 -4.41 -3.54
CA PHE A 100 -21.89 -3.92 -4.84
C PHE A 100 -23.24 -3.21 -4.76
N ASP A 101 -24.22 -3.83 -4.10
CA ASP A 101 -25.58 -3.29 -4.05
C ASP A 101 -25.66 -2.03 -3.19
N GLU A 102 -24.90 -1.97 -2.09
CA GLU A 102 -24.78 -0.76 -1.25
C GLU A 102 -24.16 0.40 -2.03
N TRP A 103 -23.06 0.13 -2.76
CA TRP A 103 -22.45 1.13 -3.64
C TRP A 103 -23.38 1.56 -4.77
N LEU A 104 -24.17 0.64 -5.33
CA LEU A 104 -25.13 0.92 -6.38
C LEU A 104 -26.29 1.79 -5.86
N ALA A 105 -26.80 1.50 -4.66
CA ALA A 105 -27.80 2.32 -4.00
C ALA A 105 -27.26 3.74 -3.72
N PHE A 106 -26.03 3.83 -3.20
CA PHE A 106 -25.33 5.09 -2.96
C PHE A 106 -25.13 5.92 -4.25
N SER A 107 -24.59 5.32 -5.30
CA SER A 107 -24.29 6.02 -6.56
C SER A 107 -25.54 6.54 -7.26
N ARG A 108 -26.71 5.96 -6.98
CA ARG A 108 -28.02 6.38 -7.50
C ARG A 108 -28.68 7.50 -6.69
N THR A 109 -28.23 7.79 -5.47
CA THR A 109 -28.80 8.91 -4.69
C THR A 109 -28.40 10.27 -5.27
N LYS A 110 -29.39 11.05 -5.73
CA LYS A 110 -29.21 12.36 -6.38
C LYS A 110 -28.71 13.50 -5.46
N LYS A 111 -28.61 13.31 -4.14
CA LYS A 111 -28.13 14.35 -3.20
C LYS A 111 -26.60 14.33 -3.09
N ARG A 112 -25.93 15.02 -4.01
CA ARG A 112 -24.51 15.39 -3.89
C ARG A 112 -24.38 16.75 -3.20
N SER A 113 -24.47 16.81 -1.88
CA SER A 113 -24.03 18.01 -1.15
C SER A 113 -23.84 17.74 0.33
N GLY A 114 -22.61 17.96 0.81
CA GLY A 114 -22.28 18.18 2.22
C GLY A 114 -21.84 16.94 3.00
N ASN A 115 -20.52 16.69 3.03
CA ASN A 115 -19.82 15.82 3.98
C ASN A 115 -20.34 14.37 4.11
N LEU A 116 -19.77 13.50 3.29
CA LEU A 116 -19.89 12.05 3.42
C LEU A 116 -18.91 11.51 4.46
N GLN A 117 -19.40 11.25 5.68
CA GLN A 117 -18.72 10.33 6.59
C GLN A 117 -19.14 8.90 6.23
N MET A 118 -18.29 8.17 5.52
CA MET A 118 -18.41 6.71 5.50
C MET A 118 -18.08 6.19 6.90
N LYS A 119 -19.05 5.55 7.56
CA LYS A 119 -18.78 4.79 8.79
C LYS A 119 -17.98 3.55 8.41
N PHE A 120 -16.65 3.67 8.45
CA PHE A 120 -15.81 2.49 8.44
C PHE A 120 -16.15 1.66 9.68
N PRO A 121 -16.34 0.34 9.57
CA PRO A 121 -16.31 -0.50 10.75
C PRO A 121 -14.96 -0.22 11.43
N GLY A 122 -15.00 0.07 12.73
CA GLY A 122 -13.78 0.25 13.52
C GLY A 122 -12.82 -0.93 13.35
N PRO A 123 -11.57 -0.81 13.83
CA PRO A 123 -10.68 -1.97 13.89
C PRO A 123 -11.46 -3.14 14.47
N MET A 124 -11.26 -4.36 13.94
CA MET A 124 -11.86 -5.57 14.50
C MET A 124 -11.31 -5.83 15.91
N THR A 125 -11.68 -5.00 16.87
CA THR A 125 -11.47 -5.18 18.29
C THR A 125 -12.62 -6.05 18.76
N GLY A 126 -12.34 -7.33 18.96
CA GLY A 126 -13.23 -8.23 19.69
C GLY A 126 -14.10 -9.13 18.83
N ARG A 127 -13.50 -9.96 17.96
CA ARG A 127 -13.97 -11.34 17.96
C ARG A 127 -13.48 -11.95 19.27
N LYS A 128 -14.38 -12.12 20.25
CA LYS A 128 -14.18 -13.12 21.30
C LYS A 128 -13.90 -14.43 20.56
N LEU A 129 -12.65 -14.88 20.59
CA LEU A 129 -12.33 -16.25 20.24
C LEU A 129 -13.20 -17.11 21.16
N GLY A 130 -14.17 -17.82 20.58
CA GLY A 130 -14.80 -18.93 21.28
C GLY A 130 -13.72 -19.90 21.77
N PRO A 131 -14.01 -20.71 22.80
CA PRO A 131 -13.02 -21.63 23.35
C PRO A 131 -12.39 -22.45 22.21
N LYS A 132 -11.05 -22.48 22.19
CA LYS A 132 -10.28 -23.31 21.25
C LYS A 132 -10.83 -24.74 21.32
N PRO A 133 -11.15 -25.37 20.18
CA PRO A 133 -11.37 -26.81 20.16
C PRO A 133 -10.15 -27.50 20.76
N GLY A 134 -10.36 -28.36 21.75
CA GLY A 134 -9.30 -29.17 22.34
C GLY A 134 -8.61 -30.05 21.28
N PRO A 135 -7.39 -30.52 21.55
CA PRO A 135 -6.67 -31.39 20.63
C PRO A 135 -7.50 -32.65 20.34
N LYS A 136 -7.67 -32.96 19.06
CA LYS A 136 -8.27 -34.23 18.64
C LYS A 136 -7.40 -35.38 19.14
N PRO A 137 -7.97 -36.45 19.72
CA PRO A 137 -7.21 -37.66 20.00
C PRO A 137 -6.56 -38.16 18.71
N GLY A 138 -5.26 -38.45 18.77
CA GLY A 138 -4.55 -39.10 17.67
C GLY A 138 -5.10 -40.50 17.40
N PRO A 139 -4.86 -41.05 16.19
CA PRO A 139 -5.31 -42.39 15.86
C PRO A 139 -4.68 -43.41 16.83
N GLN A 140 -5.53 -44.21 17.46
CA GLN A 140 -5.08 -45.38 18.22
C GLN A 140 -4.53 -46.41 17.22
N ALA A 141 -3.32 -46.88 17.48
CA ALA A 141 -2.74 -48.00 16.75
C ALA A 141 -3.46 -49.29 17.21
N GLU A 142 -4.13 -49.95 16.28
CA GLU A 142 -4.60 -51.33 16.46
C GLU A 142 -3.38 -52.26 16.33
N ASN A 143 -3.17 -53.10 17.36
CA ASN A 143 -2.30 -54.28 17.33
C ASN A 143 -3.19 -55.51 17.22
#